data_AF-A0A346QWV8-F1
#
_entry.id   AF-A0A346QWV8-F1
#
_cell.length_a   1.000
_cell.length_b   1.000
_cell.length_c   1.000
_cell.angle_alpha   90.00
_cell.angle_beta   90.00
_cell.angle_gamma   90.00
#
_symmetry.space_group_name_H-M   'P 1'
#
loop_
_entity.id
_entity.type
_entity.pdbx_description
1 polymer ?
#
loop_
_entity_poly.entity_id
_entity_poly.type
_entity_poly.pdbx_seq_one_letter_code
_entity_poly.pdbx_strand_id
1 'polypeptide(L)'
;MADYVGGSGPGIQNGMILRNSHFNYAVGKNEAANTYTWEIEMKVYDSSYPLRSNPDLPPVTLTEGKTMGFAVAYCDADAKNTREHFIGSMYVRGNNDNARNTSYLNSTQYAKLYLEKKQ
;
A
#
# COMPACT_ATOMS: atom_id res chain seq x y z
N MET A 1 0.67 -2.88 -7.91
CA MET A 1 -0.26 -2.98 -6.77
C MET A 1 -1.00 -4.31 -6.85
N ALA A 2 -1.13 -5.06 -5.77
CA ALA A 2 -1.97 -6.26 -5.73
C ALA A 2 -2.63 -6.38 -4.36
N ASP A 3 -3.87 -6.86 -4.33
CA ASP A 3 -4.57 -7.17 -3.08
C ASP A 3 -4.62 -8.69 -2.90
N TYR A 4 -4.35 -9.16 -1.68
CA TYR A 4 -4.65 -10.53 -1.32
C TYR A 4 -6.14 -10.66 -1.01
N VAL A 5 -6.82 -11.53 -1.76
CA VAL A 5 -8.28 -11.72 -1.71
C VAL A 5 -8.67 -13.17 -1.39
N GLY A 6 -7.68 -14.08 -1.39
CA GLY A 6 -7.85 -15.50 -1.13
C GLY A 6 -8.59 -16.26 -2.25
N GLY A 7 -8.41 -17.58 -2.27
CA GLY A 7 -9.12 -18.47 -3.19
C GLY A 7 -8.77 -18.29 -4.68
N SER A 8 -9.67 -18.75 -5.54
CA SER A 8 -9.57 -18.66 -7.00
C SER A 8 -10.75 -17.88 -7.60
N GLY A 9 -10.58 -17.37 -8.82
CA GLY A 9 -11.62 -16.64 -9.55
C GLY A 9 -11.07 -15.86 -10.74
N PRO A 10 -11.92 -15.23 -11.56
CA PRO A 10 -11.48 -14.43 -12.70
C PRO A 10 -10.54 -13.31 -12.26
N GLY A 11 -9.34 -13.25 -12.87
CA GLY A 11 -8.33 -12.24 -12.53
C GLY A 11 -7.61 -12.44 -11.19
N ILE A 12 -7.90 -13.52 -10.45
CA ILE A 12 -7.23 -13.87 -9.20
C ILE A 12 -6.15 -14.92 -9.47
N GLN A 13 -4.88 -14.57 -9.23
CA GLN A 13 -3.72 -15.45 -9.39
C GLN A 13 -3.02 -15.62 -8.04
N ASN A 14 -2.85 -16.86 -7.57
CA ASN A 14 -2.28 -17.17 -6.25
C ASN A 14 -2.99 -16.43 -5.09
N GLY A 15 -4.32 -16.29 -5.18
CA GLY A 15 -5.10 -15.55 -4.19
C GLY A 15 -4.93 -14.03 -4.26
N MET A 16 -4.26 -13.50 -5.29
CA MET A 16 -4.04 -12.06 -5.49
C MET A 16 -4.79 -11.52 -6.71
N ILE A 17 -5.31 -10.30 -6.62
CA ILE A 17 -5.83 -9.54 -7.77
C ILE A 17 -4.95 -8.32 -8.04
N LEU A 18 -4.60 -8.08 -9.31
CA LEU A 18 -3.79 -6.92 -9.69
C LEU A 18 -4.63 -5.64 -9.70
N ARG A 19 -4.09 -4.57 -9.09
CA ARG A 19 -4.68 -3.23 -8.99
C ARG A 19 -3.79 -2.17 -9.66
N ASN A 20 -3.01 -2.56 -10.67
CA ASN A 20 -2.01 -1.67 -11.29
C ASN A 20 -2.64 -0.38 -11.86
N SER A 21 -3.89 -0.43 -12.32
CA SER A 21 -4.63 0.74 -12.84
C SER A 21 -5.00 1.79 -11.77
N HIS A 22 -4.75 1.51 -10.48
CA HIS A 22 -5.04 2.41 -9.37
C HIS A 22 -3.85 3.31 -9.03
N PHE A 23 -2.69 3.09 -9.63
CA PHE A 23 -1.44 3.65 -9.16
C PHE A 23 -0.48 3.99 -10.29
N ASN A 24 0.06 5.20 -10.23
CA ASN A 24 1.23 5.59 -11.01
C ASN A 24 2.36 5.94 -10.06
N TYR A 25 3.60 5.75 -10.51
CA TYR A 25 4.76 6.15 -9.72
C TYR A 25 5.93 6.54 -10.61
N ALA A 26 6.78 7.39 -10.05
CA ALA A 26 8.10 7.70 -10.58
C ALA A 26 9.14 7.48 -9.48
N VAL A 27 10.32 7.02 -9.87
CA VAL A 27 11.46 6.86 -8.95
C VAL A 27 12.63 7.67 -9.48
N GLY A 28 13.07 8.63 -8.68
CA GLY A 28 14.31 9.38 -8.90
C GLY A 28 15.44 8.78 -8.07
N LYS A 29 16.62 8.61 -8.65
CA LYS A 29 17.83 8.16 -7.94
C LYS A 29 18.84 9.30 -7.85
N ASN A 30 19.41 9.51 -6.67
CA ASN A 30 20.54 10.41 -6.45
C ASN A 30 21.74 9.59 -5.97
N GLU A 31 22.67 9.29 -6.88
CA GLU A 31 23.87 8.48 -6.63
C GLU A 31 24.80 9.15 -5.61
N ALA A 32 25.01 10.46 -5.72
CA ALA A 32 25.94 11.19 -4.84
C ALA A 32 25.49 11.16 -3.38
N ALA A 33 24.18 11.19 -3.14
CA ALA A 33 23.60 11.12 -1.81
C ALA A 33 23.19 9.69 -1.39
N ASN A 34 23.31 8.69 -2.27
CA ASN A 34 22.78 7.33 -2.07
C ASN A 34 21.29 7.31 -1.65
N THR A 35 20.46 8.10 -2.32
CA THR A 35 19.02 8.20 -2.00
C THR A 35 18.12 7.91 -3.19
N TYR A 36 16.91 7.46 -2.88
CA TYR A 36 15.82 7.31 -3.83
C TYR A 36 14.64 8.19 -3.40
N THR A 37 14.03 8.89 -4.35
CA THR A 37 12.77 9.62 -4.17
C THR A 37 11.68 8.90 -4.93
N TRP A 38 10.58 8.63 -4.24
CA TRP A 38 9.41 7.95 -4.80
C TRP A 38 8.27 8.96 -4.86
N GLU A 39 7.77 9.22 -6.06
CA GLU A 39 6.55 10.01 -6.28
C GLU A 39 5.42 9.08 -6.68
N ILE A 40 4.25 9.28 -6.09
CA ILE A 40 3.14 8.34 -6.17
C ILE A 40 1.84 9.09 -6.45
N GLU A 41 1.07 8.57 -7.40
CA GLU A 41 -0.32 8.93 -7.64
C GLU A 41 -1.23 7.74 -7.34
N MET A 42 -2.31 7.96 -6.58
CA MET A 42 -3.25 6.92 -6.16
C MET A 42 -4.70 7.32 -6.46
N LYS A 43 -5.46 6.39 -7.04
CA LYS A 43 -6.93 6.48 -7.07
C LYS A 43 -7.49 6.02 -5.72
N VAL A 44 -8.42 6.82 -5.17
CA VAL A 44 -9.07 6.53 -3.88
C VAL A 44 -10.50 6.07 -4.13
N TYR A 45 -10.89 4.97 -3.51
CA TYR A 45 -12.23 4.41 -3.57
C TYR A 45 -12.81 4.31 -2.15
N ASP A 46 -14.14 4.32 -2.03
CA ASP A 46 -14.79 4.10 -0.74
C ASP A 46 -14.95 2.59 -0.43
N SER A 47 -15.56 2.29 0.71
CA SER A 47 -15.75 0.94 1.22
C SER A 47 -16.70 0.06 0.38
N SER A 48 -17.39 0.62 -0.61
CA SER A 48 -18.23 -0.16 -1.54
C SER A 48 -17.42 -0.85 -2.64
N TYR A 49 -16.13 -0.50 -2.79
CA TYR A 49 -15.28 -1.09 -3.82
C TYR A 49 -15.09 -2.61 -3.61
N PRO A 50 -15.36 -3.45 -4.62
CA PRO A 50 -15.37 -4.89 -4.43
C PRO A 50 -13.96 -5.47 -4.30
N LEU A 51 -13.80 -6.34 -3.30
CA LEU A 51 -12.52 -6.99 -3.03
C LEU A 51 -12.10 -7.95 -4.16
N ARG A 52 -13.04 -8.67 -4.79
CA ARG A 52 -12.74 -9.79 -5.70
C ARG A 52 -12.97 -9.51 -7.20
N SER A 53 -13.09 -8.24 -7.59
CA SER A 53 -13.24 -7.84 -8.99
C SER A 53 -12.63 -6.46 -9.27
N ASN A 54 -12.35 -6.17 -10.54
CA ASN A 54 -11.91 -4.85 -11.04
C ASN A 54 -13.06 -4.18 -11.82
N PRO A 55 -14.09 -3.63 -11.14
CA PRO A 55 -15.15 -2.94 -11.84
C PRO A 55 -14.67 -1.58 -12.36
N ASP A 56 -15.34 -1.08 -13.39
CA ASP A 56 -15.19 0.30 -13.82
C ASP A 56 -16.01 1.23 -12.91
N LEU A 57 -15.50 1.45 -11.69
CA LEU A 57 -16.07 2.41 -10.76
C LEU A 57 -15.23 3.70 -10.79
N PRO A 58 -15.86 4.88 -10.74
CA PRO A 58 -15.12 6.13 -10.61
C PRO A 58 -14.49 6.23 -9.19
N PRO A 59 -13.27 6.77 -9.06
CA PRO A 59 -12.71 7.14 -7.76
C PRO A 59 -13.58 8.18 -7.05
N VAL A 60 -13.47 8.26 -5.73
CA VAL A 60 -14.16 9.30 -4.96
C VAL A 60 -13.58 10.67 -5.27
N THR A 61 -14.41 11.70 -5.24
CA THR A 61 -13.92 13.07 -5.29
C THR A 61 -13.13 13.40 -4.02
N LEU A 62 -11.89 13.83 -4.21
CA LEU A 62 -11.02 14.30 -3.15
C LEU A 62 -11.40 15.73 -2.77
N THR A 63 -11.56 15.98 -1.47
CA THR A 63 -11.96 17.26 -0.91
C THR A 63 -10.99 17.63 0.19
N GLU A 64 -10.75 18.94 0.36
CA GLU A 64 -9.96 19.46 1.47
C GLU A 64 -10.45 18.90 2.83
N GLY A 65 -9.51 18.58 3.71
CA GLY A 65 -9.78 18.00 5.02
C GLY A 65 -10.15 16.52 5.01
N LYS A 66 -10.24 15.86 3.84
CA LYS A 66 -10.43 14.41 3.79
C LYS A 66 -9.30 13.71 4.54
N THR A 67 -9.68 12.84 5.49
CA THR A 67 -8.75 12.04 6.28
C THR A 67 -8.73 10.62 5.76
N MET A 68 -7.54 10.08 5.52
CA MET A 68 -7.30 8.73 5.02
C MET A 68 -6.29 8.01 5.91
N GLY A 69 -6.30 6.68 5.91
CA GLY A 69 -5.23 5.88 6.49
C GLY A 69 -4.13 5.66 5.46
N PHE A 70 -2.86 5.88 5.83
CA PHE A 70 -1.72 5.58 4.97
C PHE A 70 -0.55 4.98 5.75
N ALA A 71 0.10 3.99 5.16
CA ALA A 71 1.38 3.45 5.63
C ALA A 71 2.19 2.96 4.43
N VAL A 72 3.50 3.22 4.48
CA VAL A 72 4.50 2.67 3.54
C VAL A 72 5.46 1.77 4.30
N ALA A 73 5.95 0.73 3.63
CA ALA A 73 6.99 -0.14 4.14
C ALA A 73 7.98 -0.53 3.02
N TYR A 74 9.25 -0.65 3.40
CA TYR A 74 10.29 -1.29 2.61
C TYR A 74 10.47 -2.73 3.11
N CYS A 75 10.40 -3.68 2.18
CA CYS A 75 10.56 -5.10 2.45
C CYS A 75 11.69 -5.63 1.58
N ASP A 76 12.68 -6.23 2.22
CA ASP A 76 13.70 -7.04 1.58
C ASP A 76 13.46 -8.50 1.94
N ALA A 77 13.45 -9.35 0.93
CA ALA A 77 13.13 -10.77 1.05
C ALA A 77 13.76 -11.52 -0.14
N ASP A 78 15.08 -11.65 -0.14
CA ASP A 78 15.85 -12.35 -1.16
C ASP A 78 15.92 -13.86 -0.88
N ALA A 79 15.87 -14.27 0.40
CA ALA A 79 15.77 -15.66 0.79
C ALA A 79 14.33 -16.19 0.78
N LYS A 80 14.16 -17.43 0.29
CA LYS A 80 12.87 -18.10 0.30
C LYS A 80 12.48 -18.52 1.73
N ASN A 81 11.24 -18.23 2.10
CA ASN A 81 10.55 -18.71 3.32
C ASN A 81 11.01 -18.10 4.65
N THR A 82 11.83 -17.04 4.63
CA THR A 82 12.21 -16.31 5.85
C THR A 82 11.91 -14.83 5.70
N ARG A 83 11.49 -14.19 6.80
CA ARG A 83 11.40 -12.73 6.87
C ARG A 83 12.80 -12.18 7.17
N GLU A 84 13.23 -11.20 6.39
CA GLU A 84 14.56 -10.60 6.54
C GLU A 84 14.42 -9.15 7.03
N HIS A 85 14.48 -8.18 6.12
CA HIS A 85 14.40 -6.77 6.48
C HIS A 85 13.02 -6.20 6.17
N PHE A 86 12.41 -5.59 7.17
CA PHE A 86 11.12 -4.94 7.02
C PHE A 86 11.12 -3.65 7.84
N ILE A 87 11.08 -2.51 7.16
CA ILE A 87 11.05 -1.19 7.78
C ILE A 87 9.75 -0.51 7.36
N GLY A 88 8.88 -0.24 8.34
CA GLY A 88 7.65 0.50 8.14
C GLY A 88 7.80 1.97 8.51
N SER A 89 7.05 2.84 7.84
CA SER A 89 6.83 4.23 8.28
C SER A 89 6.20 4.32 9.67
N MET A 90 5.39 3.31 10.04
CA MET A 90 4.76 3.20 11.34
C MET A 90 5.55 2.23 12.23
N TYR A 91 5.86 2.64 13.45
CA TYR A 91 6.44 1.73 14.44
C TYR A 91 5.35 0.82 15.02
N VAL A 92 5.37 -0.45 14.61
CA VAL A 92 4.46 -1.48 15.13
C VAL A 92 5.26 -2.48 15.94
N ARG A 93 5.13 -2.39 17.26
CA ARG A 93 5.84 -3.26 18.21
C ARG A 93 5.32 -4.69 18.11
N GLY A 94 6.24 -5.64 18.16
CA GLY A 94 5.92 -7.06 18.28
C GLY A 94 7.09 -7.84 18.84
N ASN A 95 6.80 -8.93 19.56
CA ASN A 95 7.82 -9.77 20.19
C ASN A 95 8.43 -10.80 19.21
N ASN A 96 7.92 -10.87 17.99
CA ASN A 96 8.39 -11.75 16.93
C ASN A 96 7.99 -11.20 15.55
N ASP A 97 8.43 -11.90 14.50
CA ASP A 97 8.18 -11.57 13.10
C ASP A 97 6.71 -11.64 12.67
N ASN A 98 5.85 -12.33 13.40
CA ASN A 98 4.42 -12.35 13.09
C ASN A 98 3.66 -11.19 13.75
N ALA A 99 4.31 -10.44 14.65
CA ALA A 99 3.69 -9.38 15.44
C ALA A 99 4.24 -7.97 15.14
N ARG A 100 5.47 -7.85 14.62
CA ARG A 100 6.11 -6.54 14.34
C ARG A 100 5.90 -6.08 12.89
N ASN A 101 5.76 -4.77 12.66
CA ASN A 101 5.53 -4.17 11.33
C ASN A 101 4.40 -4.84 10.51
N THR A 102 3.25 -5.08 11.15
CA THR A 102 2.11 -5.80 10.56
C THR A 102 1.10 -4.90 9.84
N SER A 103 1.47 -3.67 9.49
CA SER A 103 0.58 -2.71 8.80
C SER A 103 0.09 -3.25 7.44
N TYR A 104 0.85 -4.13 6.80
CA TYR A 104 0.42 -4.81 5.57
C TYR A 104 -0.75 -5.79 5.77
N LEU A 105 -1.06 -6.18 7.02
CA LEU A 105 -2.19 -7.03 7.40
C LEU A 105 -3.32 -6.25 8.10
N ASN A 106 -2.99 -5.17 8.78
CA ASN A 106 -3.93 -4.45 9.63
C ASN A 106 -3.87 -2.93 9.40
N SER A 107 -4.91 -2.40 8.76
CA SER A 107 -5.05 -0.98 8.47
C SER A 107 -5.32 -0.11 9.71
N THR A 108 -5.67 -0.68 10.87
CA THR A 108 -5.80 0.10 12.12
C THR A 108 -4.47 0.67 12.60
N GLN A 109 -3.35 0.23 12.03
CA GLN A 109 -1.99 0.68 12.36
C GLN A 109 -1.52 1.83 11.45
N TYR A 110 -2.35 2.30 10.53
CA TYR A 110 -1.97 3.37 9.59
C TYR A 110 -1.92 4.73 10.29
N ALA A 111 -1.01 5.59 9.81
CA ALA A 111 -1.08 7.01 10.13
C ALA A 111 -2.26 7.66 9.42
N LYS A 112 -2.66 8.82 9.94
CA LYS A 112 -3.62 9.70 9.27
C LYS A 112 -2.91 10.53 8.21
N LEU A 113 -3.43 10.47 7.00
CA LEU A 113 -3.10 11.36 5.89
C LEU A 113 -4.24 12.37 5.74
N TYR A 114 -3.90 13.66 5.86
CA TYR A 114 -4.84 14.76 5.69
C TYR A 114 -4.64 15.38 4.32
N LEU A 115 -5.72 15.56 3.56
CA LEU A 115 -5.65 16.22 2.27
C LEU A 115 -5.77 17.73 2.44
N GLU A 116 -4.71 18.45 2.08
CA GLU A 116 -4.68 19.90 2.05
C GLU A 116 -4.96 20.44 0.64
N LYS A 117 -5.47 21.67 0.56
CA LYS A 117 -5.49 22.39 -0.71
C LYS A 117 -4.06 22.65 -1.17
N LYS A 118 -3.83 22.49 -2.46
CA LYS A 118 -2.60 22.95 -3.10
C LYS A 118 -2.47 24.46 -2.87
N GLN A 119 -1.35 24.87 -2.26
CA GLN A 119 -0.99 26.28 -2.08
C GLN A 119 -0.65 26.94 -3.42
#